data_AF-A0A6L6X0Z4-F1
#
_entry.id   AF-A0A6L6X0Z4-F1
#
_cell.length_a   1.000
_cell.length_b   1.000
_cell.length_c   1.000
_cell.angle_alpha   90.00
_cell.angle_beta   90.00
_cell.angle_gamma   90.00
#
_symmetry.space_group_name_H-M   'P 1'
#
loop_
_entity.id
_entity.type
_entity.pdbx_description
1 polymer ?
#
loop_
_entity_poly.entity_id
_entity_poly.type
_entity_poly.pdbx_seq_one_letter_code
_entity_poly.pdbx_strand_id
1 'polypeptide(L)' 'MARLVVETVTCDACAKKGKKVTGTVTLTIMDDEYDLCDEHGKRFRDQLAAALSA' A
#
# COMPACT_ATOMS: atom_id res chain seq x y z
N MET A 1 -5.53 -21.18 -24.47
CA MET A 1 -6.09 -19.85 -24.12
C MET A 1 -5.30 -19.33 -22.93
N ALA A 2 -4.38 -18.39 -23.14
CA ALA A 2 -3.63 -17.78 -22.04
C ALA A 2 -4.53 -16.72 -21.37
N ARG A 3 -4.93 -16.96 -20.12
CA ARG A 3 -5.57 -15.93 -19.30
C ARG A 3 -4.48 -14.92 -18.95
N LEU A 4 -4.65 -13.66 -19.38
CA LEU A 4 -3.90 -12.55 -18.83
C LEU A 4 -4.24 -12.45 -17.35
N VAL A 5 -3.36 -12.95 -16.49
CA VAL A 5 -3.41 -12.68 -15.06
C VAL A 5 -2.85 -11.28 -14.92
N VAL A 6 -3.73 -10.28 -14.89
CA VAL A 6 -3.36 -8.97 -14.38
C VAL A 6 -3.20 -9.19 -12.87
N GLU A 7 -1.97 -9.34 -12.40
CA GLU A 7 -1.67 -9.38 -10.97
C GLU A 7 -2.08 -8.03 -10.38
N THR A 8 -3.32 -7.97 -9.88
CA THR A 8 -3.80 -6.82 -9.14
C THR A 8 -3.20 -6.89 -7.76
N VAL A 9 -2.09 -6.17 -7.60
CA VAL A 9 -1.49 -5.89 -6.29
C VAL A 9 -2.58 -5.27 -5.41
N THR A 10 -2.82 -5.88 -4.25
CA THR A 10 -3.89 -5.46 -3.33
C THR A 10 -3.27 -4.70 -2.18
N CYS A 11 -3.90 -3.60 -1.79
CA CYS A 11 -3.45 -2.84 -0.63
C CYS A 11 -3.51 -3.69 0.65
N ASP A 12 -2.35 -3.90 1.29
CA ASP A 12 -2.20 -4.74 2.48
C ASP A 12 -3.02 -4.24 3.67
N ALA A 13 -3.10 -2.91 3.83
CA ALA A 13 -3.89 -2.29 4.89
C ALA A 13 -5.41 -2.49 4.68
N CYS A 14 -5.87 -2.48 3.43
CA CYS A 14 -7.25 -2.81 3.07
C CYS A 14 -7.52 -4.31 3.21
N ALA A 15 -6.56 -5.15 2.82
CA ALA A 15 -6.67 -6.60 2.91
C ALA A 15 -6.88 -7.07 4.35
N LYS A 16 -6.20 -6.46 5.33
CA LYS A 16 -6.44 -6.68 6.78
C LYS A 16 -7.87 -6.37 7.22
N LYS A 17 -8.60 -5.53 6.48
CA LYS A 17 -10.01 -5.19 6.73
C LYS A 17 -10.99 -5.97 5.84
N GLY A 18 -10.50 -6.98 5.12
CA GLY A 18 -11.29 -7.75 4.15
C GLY A 18 -11.68 -6.96 2.90
N LYS A 19 -11.08 -5.79 2.65
CA LYS A 19 -11.35 -4.96 1.48
C LYS A 19 -10.32 -5.24 0.39
N LYS A 20 -10.79 -5.48 -0.83
CA LYS A 20 -9.94 -5.59 -2.03
C LYS A 20 -9.88 -4.23 -2.70
N VAL A 21 -8.80 -3.50 -2.45
CA VAL A 21 -8.50 -2.22 -3.08
C VAL A 21 -7.15 -2.35 -3.75
N THR A 22 -7.01 -1.84 -4.97
CA THR A 22 -5.74 -1.87 -5.71
C THR A 22 -4.66 -1.10 -4.96
N GLY A 23 -3.50 -1.71 -4.75
CA GLY A 23 -2.28 -1.04 -4.33
C GLY A 23 -1.72 -0.24 -5.50
N THR A 24 -1.54 1.06 -5.30
CA THR A 24 -1.00 1.99 -6.30
C THR A 24 0.38 2.53 -5.90
N VAL A 25 0.77 2.30 -4.64
CA VAL A 25 1.99 2.81 -4.03
C VAL A 25 2.68 1.68 -3.29
N THR A 26 3.96 1.47 -3.54
CA THR A 26 4.80 0.55 -2.76
C THR A 26 5.52 1.36 -1.67
N LEU A 27 5.44 0.89 -0.44
CA LEU A 27 6.12 1.41 0.72
C LEU A 27 7.18 0.41 1.17
N THR A 28 8.44 0.83 1.17
CA THR A 28 9.57 0.02 1.64
C THR A 28 10.03 0.53 3.00
N ILE A 29 10.07 -0.35 4.00
CA ILE A 29 10.61 -0.07 5.35
C ILE A 29 11.70 -1.10 5.63
N MET A 30 12.96 -0.68 5.63
CA MET A 30 14.11 -1.58 5.69
C MET A 30 14.03 -2.62 4.56
N ASP A 31 13.89 -3.90 4.87
CA ASP A 31 13.79 -5.01 3.93
C ASP A 31 12.33 -5.44 3.65
N ASP A 32 11.35 -4.82 4.31
CA ASP A 32 9.93 -5.13 4.12
C ASP A 32 9.29 -4.21 3.06
N GLU A 33 8.54 -4.79 2.13
CA GLU A 33 7.72 -4.08 1.15
C GLU A 33 6.23 -4.25 1.47
N TYR A 34 5.49 -3.15 1.34
CA TYR A 34 4.06 -3.08 1.56
C TYR A 34 3.38 -2.38 0.40
N ASP A 35 2.32 -2.96 -0.13
CA ASP A 35 1.53 -2.34 -1.16
C ASP A 35 0.34 -1.60 -0.56
N LEU A 36 0.21 -0.33 -0.91
CA LEU A 36 -0.77 0.58 -0.34
C LEU A 36 -1.58 1.24 -1.45
N CYS A 37 -2.87 1.48 -1.18
CA CYS A 37 -3.65 2.39 -1.97
C CYS A 37 -3.30 3.84 -1.63
N ASP A 38 -3.67 4.78 -2.49
CA ASP A 38 -3.37 6.21 -2.32
C ASP A 38 -3.77 6.77 -0.95
N GLU A 39 -4.91 6.32 -0.40
CA GLU A 39 -5.38 6.75 0.92
C GLU A 39 -4.42 6.34 2.05
N HIS A 40 -3.98 5.07 2.04
CA HIS A 40 -3.06 4.56 3.06
C HIS A 40 -1.64 5.09 2.86
N GLY A 41 -1.18 5.21 1.61
CA GLY A 41 0.11 5.82 1.29
C GLY A 41 0.16 7.30 1.68
N LYS A 42 -0.94 8.05 1.53
CA LYS A 42 -1.04 9.44 2.01
C LYS A 42 -0.99 9.51 3.54
N ARG A 43 -1.77 8.68 4.23
CA ARG A 43 -1.75 8.61 5.70
C ARG A 43 -0.36 8.31 6.26
N PHE A 44 0.36 7.37 5.64
CA PHE A 44 1.72 7.06 6.04
C PHE A 44 2.65 8.27 5.84
N ARG A 45 2.56 8.96 4.68
CA ARG A 45 3.33 10.19 4.42
C ARG A 45 3.06 11.28 5.44
N ASP A 46 1.79 11.50 5.79
CA ASP A 46 1.40 12.52 6.79
C ASP A 46 1.97 12.19 8.18
N GLN A 47 1.91 10.91 8.59
CA GLN A 47 2.47 10.45 9.86
C GLN A 47 4.00 10.55 9.91
N LEU A 48 4.66 10.19 8.81
CA LEU A 48 6.11 10.29 8.69
C LEU A 48 6.56 11.77 8.74
N ALA A 49 5.86 12.65 8.02
CA ALA A 49 6.15 14.08 8.05
C ALA A 49 5.98 14.67 9.46
N ALA A 50 4.92 14.27 10.18
CA ALA A 50 4.71 14.69 11.57
C ALA A 50 5.85 14.21 12.50
N ALA A 51 6.26 12.95 12.37
CA ALA A 51 7.33 12.37 13.18
C ALA A 51 8.70 13.02 12.91
N LEU A 52 8.99 13.42 11.67
CA LEU A 52 10.22 14.13 11.31
C LEU A 52 10.23 15.61 11.71
N SER A 53 9.06 16.19 11.98
CA SER A 53 8.92 17.58 12.42
C SER A 53 8.96 17.79 13.94
N ALA A 54 9.03 16.69 14.70
CA ALA A 54 9.12 16.66 16.17
C ALA A 54 10.57 16.57 16.64
#